data_AF-A0A8H2XLA8-F1
#
_entry.id   AF-A0A8H2XLA8-F1
#
_cell.length_a   1.000
_cell.length_b   1.000
_cell.length_c   1.000
_cell.angle_alpha   90.00
_cell.angle_beta   90.00
_cell.angle_gamma   90.00
#
_symmetry.space_group_name_H-M   'P 1'
#
loop_
_entity.id
_entity.type
_entity.pdbx_description
1 polymer ?
#
loop_
_entity_poly.entity_id
_entity_poly.type
_entity_poly.pdbx_seq_one_letter_code
_entity_poly.pdbx_strand_id
1 'polypeptide(L)'
;MHGSMIYSFVQWDVQHAEGGAYTVKNIASGLFLHTEGPYDGSKLVASPTISTWYLDQPNNAEVYIIFPGSNRVADLDNGNVADGTAIHLWERHSDGVKQQQWYFERV
;
A
#
# COMPACT_ATOMS: atom_id res chain seq x y z
N MET A 1 10.75 -16.07 28.83
CA MET A 1 10.20 -14.87 28.17
C MET A 1 10.84 -14.78 26.79
N HIS A 2 10.18 -15.29 25.76
CA HIS A 2 10.64 -15.14 24.37
C HIS A 2 10.00 -13.87 23.84
N GLY A 3 10.76 -12.77 23.82
CA GLY A 3 10.37 -11.56 23.12
C GLY A 3 10.37 -11.86 21.63
N SER A 4 9.18 -11.86 21.02
CA SER A 4 9.04 -11.96 19.58
C SER A 4 9.80 -10.79 18.96
N MET A 5 10.85 -11.09 18.21
CA MET A 5 11.54 -10.13 17.37
C MET A 5 10.61 -9.85 16.18
N ILE A 6 9.58 -9.02 16.42
CA ILE A 6 8.67 -8.59 15.36
C ILE A 6 9.51 -7.78 14.37
N TYR A 7 9.67 -8.33 13.16
CA TYR A 7 10.38 -7.67 12.06
C TYR A 7 9.65 -6.35 11.74
N SER A 8 10.19 -5.23 12.21
CA SER A 8 9.58 -3.90 12.06
C SER A 8 9.47 -3.43 10.60
N PHE A 9 10.12 -4.13 9.67
CA PHE A 9 10.11 -3.81 8.24
C PHE A 9 8.75 -4.00 7.56
N VAL A 10 7.82 -4.77 8.16
CA VAL A 10 6.46 -4.96 7.65
C VAL A 10 5.40 -4.24 8.48
N GLN A 11 5.81 -3.32 9.35
CA GLN A 11 4.90 -2.49 10.13
C GLN A 11 4.78 -1.10 9.52
N TRP A 12 3.55 -0.60 9.50
CA TRP A 12 3.19 0.64 8.83
C TRP A 12 2.45 1.56 9.80
N ASP A 13 2.91 2.79 9.91
CA ASP A 13 2.21 3.90 10.54
C ASP A 13 1.32 4.55 9.49
N VAL A 14 0.01 4.41 9.66
CA VAL A 14 -1.02 4.92 8.74
C VAL A 14 -1.72 6.09 9.42
N GLN A 15 -1.47 7.30 8.94
CA GLN A 15 -1.96 8.52 9.56
C GLN A 15 -2.89 9.29 8.63
N HIS A 16 -4.00 9.79 9.18
CA HIS A 16 -4.89 10.70 8.46
C HIS A 16 -4.13 11.94 7.97
N ALA A 17 -4.41 12.31 6.73
CA ALA A 17 -4.01 13.56 6.10
C ALA A 17 -5.27 14.38 5.73
N GLU A 18 -5.06 15.57 5.16
CA GLU A 18 -6.17 16.40 4.70
C GLU A 18 -7.00 15.73 3.60
N GLY A 19 -8.26 16.13 3.47
CA GLY A 19 -9.14 15.67 2.38
C GLY A 19 -9.53 14.19 2.44
N GLY A 20 -9.38 13.53 3.59
CA GLY A 20 -9.71 12.11 3.76
C GLY A 20 -8.65 11.14 3.24
N ALA A 21 -7.48 11.66 2.86
CA ALA A 21 -6.34 10.83 2.48
C ALA A 21 -5.53 10.37 3.71
N TYR A 22 -4.53 9.53 3.45
CA TYR A 22 -3.64 8.98 4.46
C TYR A 22 -2.20 9.04 3.99
N THR A 23 -1.27 9.18 4.92
CA THR A 23 0.12 8.82 4.69
C THR A 23 0.34 7.38 5.16
N VAL A 24 1.19 6.63 4.46
CA VAL A 24 1.58 5.26 4.82
C VAL A 24 3.09 5.25 4.97
N LYS A 25 3.57 5.15 6.21
CA LYS A 25 4.98 5.25 6.55
C LYS A 25 5.48 3.93 7.11
N ASN A 26 6.56 3.41 6.57
CA ASN A 26 7.22 2.24 7.12
C ASN A 26 7.86 2.60 8.47
N ILE A 27 7.58 1.83 9.52
CA ILE A 27 8.08 2.13 10.88
C ILE A 27 9.61 1.98 10.95
N ALA A 28 10.16 0.93 10.33
CA ALA A 28 11.60 0.65 10.41
C ALA A 28 12.47 1.67 9.67
N SER A 29 12.11 2.00 8.43
CA SER A 29 12.89 2.93 7.60
C SER A 29 12.52 4.40 7.82
N GLY A 30 11.31 4.67 8.32
CA GLY A 30 10.78 6.03 8.42
C GLY A 30 10.44 6.67 7.07
N LEU A 31 10.40 5.90 5.98
CA LEU A 31 10.07 6.37 4.64
C LEU A 31 8.58 6.14 4.32
N PHE A 32 8.05 6.94 3.41
CA PHE A 32 6.66 6.89 2.96
C PHE A 32 6.50 6.03 1.71
N LEU A 33 5.33 5.39 1.58
CA LEU A 33 4.88 4.78 0.34
C LEU A 33 4.74 5.87 -0.73
N HIS A 34 5.43 5.69 -1.86
CA HIS A 34 5.46 6.61 -2.98
C HIS A 34 5.37 5.83 -4.30
N THR A 35 4.99 6.51 -5.38
CA THR A 35 5.05 5.95 -6.73
C THR A 35 6.09 6.70 -7.56
N GLU A 36 6.81 6.01 -8.44
CA GLU A 36 7.76 6.66 -9.35
C GLU A 36 7.07 7.54 -10.41
N GLY A 37 5.78 7.32 -10.65
CA GLY A 37 4.97 8.13 -11.56
C GLY A 37 3.49 7.76 -11.57
N PRO A 38 2.64 8.58 -12.23
CA PRO A 38 1.19 8.42 -12.24
C PRO A 38 0.70 7.59 -13.43
N TYR A 39 1.23 6.38 -13.63
CA TYR A 39 0.89 5.51 -14.77
C TYR A 39 0.91 4.02 -14.38
N ASP A 40 0.25 3.18 -15.18
CA ASP A 40 0.18 1.73 -14.96
C ASP A 40 1.56 1.08 -15.09
N GLY A 41 1.88 0.20 -14.15
CA GLY A 41 3.19 -0.44 -14.01
C GLY A 41 4.23 0.40 -13.27
N SER A 42 3.90 1.62 -12.84
CA SER A 42 4.83 2.41 -12.02
C SER A 42 5.05 1.76 -10.65
N LYS A 43 6.31 1.60 -10.24
CA LYS A 43 6.62 0.90 -9.00
C LYS A 43 6.20 1.71 -7.78
N LEU A 44 5.70 1.00 -6.77
CA LEU A 44 5.58 1.54 -5.43
C LEU A 44 6.89 1.36 -4.70
N VAL A 45 7.40 2.45 -4.15
CA VAL A 45 8.73 2.56 -3.56
C VAL A 45 8.68 3.26 -2.20
N ALA A 46 9.70 3.04 -1.38
CA ALA A 46 9.93 3.81 -0.17
C ALA A 46 10.66 5.12 -0.52
N SER A 47 10.14 6.26 -0.06
CA SER A 47 10.70 7.58 -0.37
C SER A 47 10.64 8.52 0.85
N PRO A 48 11.59 9.47 1.01
CA PRO A 48 11.45 10.55 2.00
C PRO A 48 10.33 11.54 1.65
N THR A 49 9.85 11.54 0.41
CA THR A 49 8.74 12.38 -0.04
C THR A 49 7.42 11.91 0.59
N ILE A 50 6.79 12.79 1.36
CA ILE A 50 5.45 12.55 1.90
C ILE A 50 4.47 12.46 0.74
N SER A 51 3.81 11.31 0.63
CA SER A 51 2.77 11.05 -0.37
C SER A 51 1.50 10.62 0.31
N THR A 52 0.37 10.99 -0.28
CA THR A 52 -0.95 10.67 0.23
C THR A 52 -1.64 9.62 -0.63
N TRP A 53 -2.51 8.83 0.00
CA TRP A 53 -3.23 7.71 -0.58
C TRP A 53 -4.65 7.70 -0.02
N TYR A 54 -5.63 7.25 -0.81
CA TYR A 54 -6.95 6.95 -0.29
C TYR A 54 -7.04 5.47 0.07
N LEU A 55 -7.67 5.16 1.20
CA LEU A 55 -7.89 3.80 1.66
C LEU A 55 -9.38 3.51 1.58
N ASP A 56 -9.78 2.79 0.52
CA ASP A 56 -11.17 2.39 0.30
C ASP A 56 -11.41 0.99 0.89
N GLN A 57 -12.41 0.89 1.77
CA GLN A 57 -12.79 -0.32 2.49
C GLN A 57 -14.23 -0.70 2.11
N PRO A 58 -14.44 -1.37 0.96
CA PRO A 58 -15.79 -1.76 0.53
C PRO A 58 -16.42 -2.79 1.46
N ASN A 59 -15.62 -3.49 2.26
CA ASN A 59 -16.03 -4.36 3.35
C ASN A 59 -15.07 -4.20 4.54
N ASN A 60 -15.39 -4.80 5.69
CA ASN A 60 -14.61 -4.65 6.93
C ASN A 60 -13.25 -5.38 6.94
N ALA A 61 -12.81 -5.97 5.82
CA ALA A 61 -11.59 -6.77 5.77
C ALA A 61 -10.58 -6.28 4.73
N GLU A 62 -11.03 -5.97 3.51
CA GLU A 62 -10.18 -5.65 2.37
C GLU A 62 -10.06 -4.15 2.15
N VAL A 63 -8.83 -3.69 1.89
CA VAL A 63 -8.49 -2.30 1.61
C VAL A 63 -7.93 -2.19 0.19
N TYR A 64 -8.45 -1.24 -0.58
CA TYR A 64 -7.78 -0.75 -1.78
C TYR A 64 -6.95 0.48 -1.41
N ILE A 65 -5.67 0.48 -1.78
CA ILE A 65 -4.75 1.61 -1.60
C ILE A 65 -4.71 2.38 -2.92
N ILE A 66 -5.44 3.50 -2.98
CA ILE A 66 -5.75 4.23 -4.22
C ILE A 66 -4.83 5.43 -4.38
N PHE A 67 -4.24 5.57 -5.58
CA PHE A 67 -3.44 6.72 -5.95
C PHE A 67 -4.33 7.96 -6.21
N PRO A 68 -4.06 9.12 -5.56
CA PRO A 68 -4.92 10.30 -5.65
C PRO A 68 -5.16 10.79 -7.09
N GLY A 69 -6.38 11.23 -7.36
CA GLY A 69 -6.77 11.77 -8.68
C GLY A 69 -6.88 10.72 -9.78
N SER A 70 -6.88 9.43 -9.43
CA SER A 70 -6.99 8.32 -10.38
C SER A 70 -7.81 7.16 -9.81
N ASN A 71 -8.07 6.15 -10.63
CA ASN A 71 -8.62 4.86 -10.21
C ASN A 71 -7.53 3.76 -10.12
N ARG A 72 -6.25 4.15 -10.04
CA ARG A 72 -5.14 3.20 -9.89
C ARG A 72 -4.93 2.81 -8.44
N VAL A 73 -4.54 1.57 -8.23
CA VAL A 73 -4.35 0.97 -6.90
C VAL A 73 -3.00 0.26 -6.80
N ALA A 74 -2.56 -0.01 -5.57
CA ALA A 74 -1.46 -0.92 -5.31
C ALA A 74 -1.83 -2.35 -5.74
N ASP A 75 -1.05 -2.92 -6.65
CA ASP A 75 -1.24 -4.24 -7.25
C ASP A 75 0.04 -5.08 -7.05
N LEU A 76 -0.09 -6.30 -6.53
CA LEU A 76 0.98 -7.29 -6.51
C LEU A 76 1.12 -7.91 -7.90
N ASP A 77 2.25 -7.66 -8.57
CA ASP A 77 2.42 -7.98 -10.00
C ASP A 77 2.05 -9.43 -10.35
N ASN A 78 1.02 -9.57 -11.20
CA ASN A 78 0.42 -10.84 -11.62
C ASN A 78 -0.05 -11.76 -10.46
N GLY A 79 -0.25 -11.23 -9.26
CA GLY A 79 -0.53 -12.01 -8.06
C GLY A 79 0.58 -13.01 -7.71
N ASN A 80 1.81 -12.76 -8.16
CA ASN A 80 2.92 -13.67 -7.95
C ASN A 80 3.40 -13.61 -6.49
N VAL A 81 3.43 -14.76 -5.82
CA VAL A 81 3.79 -14.88 -4.40
C VAL A 81 5.29 -15.07 -4.16
N ALA A 82 6.11 -15.05 -5.22
CA ALA A 82 7.56 -15.17 -5.09
C ALA A 82 8.15 -13.93 -4.39
N ASP A 83 9.18 -14.16 -3.55
CA ASP A 83 9.91 -13.08 -2.88
C ASP A 83 10.46 -12.06 -3.88
N GLY A 84 10.28 -10.78 -3.57
CA GLY A 84 10.73 -9.68 -4.42
C GLY A 84 9.81 -9.37 -5.60
N THR A 85 8.65 -10.02 -5.71
CA THR A 85 7.59 -9.59 -6.65
C THR A 85 7.26 -8.12 -6.42
N ALA A 86 7.23 -7.35 -7.50
CA ALA A 86 6.99 -5.92 -7.41
C ALA A 86 5.54 -5.63 -6.99
N ILE A 87 5.37 -4.55 -6.23
CA ILE A 87 4.08 -3.89 -6.08
C ILE A 87 4.12 -2.65 -6.97
N HIS A 88 3.13 -2.49 -7.85
CA HIS A 88 3.05 -1.36 -8.76
C HIS A 88 1.67 -0.70 -8.72
N LEU A 89 1.55 0.46 -9.36
CA LEU A 89 0.25 1.02 -9.70
C LEU A 89 -0.35 0.24 -10.85
N TRP A 90 -1.62 -0.10 -10.73
CA TRP A 90 -2.40 -0.63 -11.83
C TRP A 90 -3.84 -0.13 -11.78
N GLU A 91 -4.48 -0.02 -12.93
CA GLU A 91 -5.89 0.33 -13.01
C GLU A 91 -6.73 -0.67 -12.18
N ARG A 92 -7.61 -0.14 -11.32
CA ARG A 92 -8.45 -0.98 -10.46
C ARG A 92 -9.45 -1.76 -11.30
N HIS A 93 -9.43 -3.08 -11.16
CA HIS A 93 -10.40 -3.95 -11.81
C HIS A 93 -11.68 -4.08 -10.97
N SER A 94 -12.84 -4.06 -11.64
CA SER A 94 -14.17 -4.20 -11.00
C SER A 94 -14.45 -5.60 -10.45
N ASP A 95 -13.73 -6.61 -10.94
CA ASP A 95 -14.06 -8.01 -10.71
C ASP A 95 -13.49 -8.55 -9.40
N GLY A 96 -13.03 -7.66 -8.51
CA GLY A 96 -12.50 -8.03 -7.20
C GLY A 96 -11.23 -8.88 -7.28
N VAL A 97 -10.30 -8.49 -8.16
CA VAL A 97 -9.04 -9.21 -8.32
C VAL A 97 -8.21 -9.12 -7.02
N LYS A 98 -7.79 -10.28 -6.51
CA LYS A 98 -7.22 -10.41 -5.16
C LYS A 98 -5.89 -9.69 -4.99
N GLN A 99 -5.10 -9.56 -6.06
CA GLN A 99 -3.80 -8.89 -6.02
C GLN A 99 -3.88 -7.38 -5.80
N GLN A 100 -5.09 -6.80 -5.84
CA GLN A 100 -5.36 -5.37 -5.57
C GLN A 100 -6.00 -5.13 -4.20
N GLN A 101 -6.22 -6.20 -3.41
CA GLN A 101 -6.90 -6.17 -2.12
C GLN A 101 -5.91 -6.47 -1.00
N TRP A 102 -5.79 -5.55 -0.05
CA TRP A 102 -4.83 -5.63 1.04
C TRP A 102 -5.53 -5.76 2.38
N TYR A 103 -5.01 -6.62 3.25
CA TYR A 103 -5.46 -6.74 4.63
C TYR A 103 -4.52 -5.95 5.55
N PHE A 104 -5.08 -5.11 6.42
CA PHE A 104 -4.32 -4.43 7.47
C PHE A 104 -4.55 -5.13 8.81
N GLU A 105 -3.51 -5.80 9.30
CA GLU A 105 -3.54 -6.39 10.64
C GLU A 105 -3.03 -5.38 11.67
N ARG A 106 -3.85 -5.09 12.68
CA ARG A 106 -3.45 -4.21 13.77
C ARG A 106 -2.51 -4.95 14.71
N VAL A 107 -1.30 -4.42 14.87
CA VAL A 107 -0.24 -4.94 15.74
C VAL A 107 -0.03 -4.10 16.99
#